data_AF-A0A1R0ZZL2-F1
#
_entry.id   AF-A0A1R0ZZL2-F1
#
_cell.length_a   1.000
_cell.length_b   1.000
_cell.length_c   1.000
_cell.angle_alpha   90.00
_cell.angle_beta   90.00
_cell.angle_gamma   90.00
#
_symmetry.space_group_name_H-M   'P 1'
#
loop_
_entity.id
_entity.type
_entity.pdbx_description
1 polymer ?
#
loop_
_entity_poly.entity_id
_entity_poly.type
_entity_poly.pdbx_seq_one_letter_code
_entity_poly.pdbx_strand_id
1 'polypeptide(L)'
;AVVFGVIVYLISDHLIGLFTNDPQLIEMGSYILHVTFLSLFITGMTTLFTGIFQGTAQGTAAFIMSVIQGVTLIPVLYIANWMNGFHGVIWSLVIADAVAFLVGAIMLYVLRNKLQPDFDSLVQ
;
A
#
# COMPACT_ATOMS: atom_id res chain seq x y z
N ALA A 1 -6.36 14.38 5.78
CA ALA A 1 -4.99 14.02 5.35
C ALA A 1 -3.95 14.98 5.95
N VAL A 2 -3.95 16.26 5.58
CA VAL A 2 -2.92 17.23 5.99
C VAL A 2 -2.77 17.35 7.52
N VAL A 3 -3.87 17.53 8.27
CA VAL A 3 -3.84 17.61 9.74
C VAL A 3 -3.23 16.36 10.38
N PHE A 4 -3.57 15.18 9.86
CA PHE A 4 -3.05 13.91 10.36
C PHE A 4 -1.56 13.74 10.02
N GLY A 5 -1.12 14.19 8.85
CA GLY A 5 0.30 14.20 8.47
C GLY A 5 1.15 15.15 9.31
N VAL A 6 0.61 16.32 9.68
CA VAL A 6 1.28 17.24 10.61
C VAL A 6 1.41 16.62 12.01
N ILE A 7 0.37 15.94 12.49
CA ILE A 7 0.40 15.24 13.77
C ILE A 7 1.46 14.13 13.75
N VAL A 8 1.48 13.29 12.70
CA VAL A 8 2.48 12.23 12.56
C VAL A 8 3.88 12.82 12.50
N TYR A 9 4.12 13.86 11.70
CA TYR A 9 5.43 14.49 11.60
C TYR A 9 5.95 15.00 12.95
N LEU A 10 5.11 15.68 13.73
CA LEU A 10 5.50 16.23 15.04
C LEU A 10 5.69 15.15 16.12
N ILE A 11 5.01 14.02 16.00
CA ILE A 11 5.01 12.95 17.00
C ILE A 11 5.99 11.82 16.63
N SER A 12 6.49 11.75 15.38
CA SER A 12 7.36 10.67 14.87
C SER A 12 8.59 10.46 15.74
N ASP A 13 9.34 11.52 16.03
CA ASP A 13 10.57 11.45 16.83
C ASP A 13 10.28 10.99 18.27
N HIS A 14 9.17 11.45 18.85
CA HIS A 14 8.77 11.06 20.20
C HIS A 14 8.27 9.62 20.26
N LEU A 15 7.52 9.16 19.25
CA LEU A 15 7.07 7.77 19.16
C LEU A 15 8.24 6.81 19.04
N ILE A 16 9.21 7.09 18.16
CA ILE A 16 10.39 6.23 18.04
C ILE A 16 11.25 6.30 19.30
N GLY A 17 11.34 7.48 19.93
CA GLY A 17 11.98 7.67 21.23
C GLY A 17 11.40 6.85 22.38
N LEU A 18 10.14 6.39 22.28
CA LEU A 18 9.56 5.46 23.26
C LEU A 18 10.08 4.02 23.12
N PHE A 19 10.53 3.64 21.93
CA PHE A 19 11.03 2.29 21.64
C PHE A 19 12.56 2.19 21.68
N THR A 20 13.28 3.30 21.47
CA THR A 20 14.74 3.33 21.48
C THR A 20 15.28 4.68 21.94
N ASN A 21 16.45 4.64 22.60
CA ASN A 21 17.20 5.85 23.00
C ASN A 21 18.38 6.14 22.06
N ASP A 22 18.61 5.30 21.04
CA ASP A 22 19.70 5.49 20.08
C ASP A 22 19.33 6.58 19.04
N PRO A 23 20.07 7.70 18.98
CA PRO A 23 19.80 8.79 18.04
C PRO A 23 19.76 8.36 16.57
N GLN A 24 20.59 7.40 16.17
CA GLN A 24 20.60 6.92 14.78
C GLN A 24 19.32 6.16 14.44
N LEU A 25 18.81 5.35 15.37
CA LEU A 25 17.55 4.64 15.15
C LEU A 25 16.36 5.60 15.17
N ILE A 26 16.40 6.67 15.97
CA ILE A 26 15.34 7.70 15.99
C ILE A 26 15.27 8.39 14.62
N GLU A 27 16.40 8.83 14.09
CA GLU A 27 16.46 9.49 12.78
C GLU A 27 15.99 8.56 11.65
N MET A 28 16.48 7.31 11.64
CA MET A 28 16.05 6.33 10.66
C MET A 28 14.56 6.01 10.78
N GLY A 29 14.07 5.75 11.99
CA GLY A 29 12.68 5.42 12.27
C GLY A 29 11.70 6.54 11.89
N SER A 30 12.06 7.79 12.18
CA SER A 30 11.31 8.98 11.77
C SER A 30 11.23 9.09 10.25
N TYR A 31 12.34 8.84 9.54
CA TYR A 31 12.35 8.75 8.09
C TYR A 31 11.42 7.64 7.56
N ILE A 32 11.47 6.42 8.13
CA ILE A 32 10.56 5.34 7.71
C ILE A 32 9.11 5.78 7.91
N LEU A 33 8.78 6.33 9.08
CA LEU A 33 7.43 6.77 9.41
C LEU A 33 6.90 7.77 8.39
N HIS A 34 7.69 8.76 7.98
CA HIS A 34 7.27 9.72 6.96
C HIS A 34 7.02 9.07 5.60
N VAL A 35 7.90 8.18 5.15
CA VAL A 35 7.75 7.51 3.86
C VAL A 35 6.57 6.55 3.87
N THR A 36 6.43 5.73 4.92
CA THR A 36 5.31 4.81 5.10
C THR A 36 4.00 5.57 5.26
N PHE A 37 4.00 6.72 5.93
CA PHE A 37 2.82 7.58 6.05
C PHE A 37 2.33 8.08 4.69
N LEU A 38 3.25 8.52 3.82
CA LEU A 38 2.89 8.89 2.46
C LEU A 38 2.38 7.67 1.66
N SER A 39 3.04 6.51 1.83
CA SER A 39 2.65 5.25 1.20
C SER A 39 1.26 4.78 1.60
N LEU A 40 0.87 4.99 2.86
CA LEU A 40 -0.42 4.56 3.43
C LEU A 40 -1.63 5.05 2.62
N PHE A 41 -1.53 6.20 1.95
CA PHE A 41 -2.58 6.66 1.04
C PHE A 41 -2.74 5.77 -0.19
N ILE A 42 -1.61 5.36 -0.79
CA ILE A 42 -1.57 4.45 -1.94
C ILE A 42 -2.02 3.05 -1.49
N THR A 43 -1.40 2.54 -0.43
CA THR A 43 -1.70 1.22 0.13
C THR A 43 -3.17 1.13 0.53
N GLY A 44 -3.73 2.16 1.17
CA GLY A 44 -5.15 2.21 1.54
C GLY A 44 -6.09 2.10 0.34
N MET A 45 -5.79 2.78 -0.77
CA MET A 45 -6.57 2.67 -2.01
C MET A 45 -6.47 1.26 -2.61
N THR A 46 -5.27 0.67 -2.65
CA THR A 46 -5.06 -0.72 -3.13
C THR A 46 -5.84 -1.71 -2.26
N THR A 47 -5.80 -1.56 -0.93
CA THR A 47 -6.57 -2.40 0.00
C THR A 47 -8.07 -2.26 -0.21
N LEU A 48 -8.58 -1.05 -0.49
CA LEU A 48 -9.99 -0.85 -0.83
C LEU A 48 -10.38 -1.61 -2.10
N PHE A 49 -9.58 -1.57 -3.17
CA PHE A 49 -9.84 -2.36 -4.37
C PHE A 49 -9.84 -3.85 -4.09
N THR A 50 -8.84 -4.35 -3.34
CA THR A 50 -8.79 -5.75 -2.94
C THR A 50 -10.03 -6.14 -2.14
N GLY A 51 -10.45 -5.30 -1.19
CA GLY A 51 -11.64 -5.49 -0.38
C GLY A 51 -12.94 -5.51 -1.20
N ILE A 52 -13.07 -4.64 -2.20
CA ILE A 52 -14.23 -4.63 -3.12
C ILE A 52 -14.29 -5.94 -3.92
N PHE A 53 -13.17 -6.39 -4.48
CA PHE A 53 -13.12 -7.64 -5.23
C PHE A 53 -13.39 -8.87 -4.36
N GLN A 54 -12.83 -8.90 -3.14
CA GLN A 54 -13.12 -9.95 -2.16
C GLN A 54 -14.59 -9.94 -1.74
N GLY A 55 -15.18 -8.76 -1.50
CA GLY A 55 -16.59 -8.60 -1.12
C GLY A 55 -17.59 -8.91 -2.23
N THR A 56 -17.21 -8.75 -3.50
CA THR A 56 -18.08 -9.03 -4.67
C THR A 56 -17.92 -10.47 -5.20
N ALA A 57 -17.38 -11.39 -4.38
CA ALA A 57 -17.05 -12.77 -4.76
C ALA A 57 -16.09 -12.91 -5.95
N GLN A 58 -15.36 -11.84 -6.31
CA GLN A 58 -14.32 -11.83 -7.33
C GLN A 58 -12.94 -12.13 -6.72
N GLY A 59 -12.85 -13.23 -5.96
CA GLY A 59 -11.63 -13.62 -5.26
C GLY A 59 -10.42 -13.84 -6.18
N THR A 60 -10.67 -14.23 -7.44
CA THR A 60 -9.63 -14.35 -8.47
C THR A 60 -9.00 -13.01 -8.82
N ALA A 61 -9.78 -11.93 -8.87
CA ALA A 61 -9.26 -10.60 -9.13
C ALA A 61 -8.36 -10.11 -7.98
N ALA A 62 -8.82 -10.30 -6.74
CA ALA A 62 -8.02 -9.99 -5.55
C ALA A 62 -6.71 -10.81 -5.49
N PHE A 63 -6.77 -12.10 -5.83
CA PHE A 63 -5.59 -12.97 -5.89
C PHE A 63 -4.56 -12.48 -6.91
N ILE A 64 -5.01 -12.14 -8.13
CA ILE A 64 -4.13 -11.62 -9.19
C ILE A 64 -3.43 -10.33 -8.71
N MET A 65 -4.15 -9.43 -8.05
CA MET A 65 -3.54 -8.21 -7.51
C MET A 65 -2.46 -8.51 -6.46
N SER A 66 -2.74 -9.38 -5.48
CA SER A 66 -1.75 -9.75 -4.47
C SER A 66 -0.52 -10.44 -5.06
N VAL A 67 -0.71 -11.28 -6.08
CA VAL A 67 0.40 -11.91 -6.80
C VAL A 67 1.23 -10.86 -7.54
N ILE A 68 0.60 -9.93 -8.27
CA ILE A 68 1.34 -8.87 -8.98
C ILE A 68 2.10 -7.98 -8.00
N GLN A 69 1.48 -7.59 -6.88
CA GLN A 69 2.14 -6.83 -5.84
C GLN A 69 3.41 -7.53 -5.34
N GLY A 70 3.33 -8.84 -5.02
CA GLY A 70 4.48 -9.61 -4.57
C GLY A 70 5.55 -9.82 -5.65
N VAL A 71 5.12 -10.13 -6.88
CA VAL A 71 6.03 -10.34 -8.03
C VAL A 71 6.72 -9.05 -8.45
N THR A 72 6.07 -7.89 -8.31
CA THR A 72 6.69 -6.58 -8.53
C THR A 72 7.61 -6.20 -7.38
N LEU A 73 7.24 -6.52 -6.14
CA LEU A 73 8.05 -6.17 -4.96
C LEU A 73 9.46 -6.77 -5.01
N ILE A 74 9.60 -8.06 -5.26
CA ILE A 74 10.90 -8.74 -5.25
C ILE A 74 11.96 -8.08 -6.17
N PRO A 75 11.70 -7.89 -7.48
CA PRO A 75 12.66 -7.28 -8.39
C PRO A 75 12.89 -5.79 -8.07
N VAL A 76 11.84 -5.04 -7.73
CA VAL A 76 11.98 -3.62 -7.36
C VAL A 76 12.80 -3.47 -6.09
N LEU A 77 12.62 -4.37 -5.11
CA LEU A 77 13.41 -4.40 -3.88
C LEU A 77 14.88 -4.65 -4.19
N TYR A 78 15.21 -5.64 -5.02
CA TYR A 78 16.60 -5.91 -5.40
C TYR A 78 17.25 -4.72 -6.10
N ILE A 79 16.56 -4.09 -7.05
CA ILE A 79 17.07 -2.94 -7.80
C ILE A 79 17.24 -1.73 -6.87
N ALA A 80 16.21 -1.41 -6.08
CA ALA A 80 16.22 -0.26 -5.19
C ALA A 80 17.24 -0.40 -4.05
N ASN A 81 17.41 -1.62 -3.51
CA ASN A 81 18.43 -1.92 -2.52
C ASN A 81 19.84 -1.72 -3.10
N TRP A 82 20.08 -2.07 -4.37
CA TRP A 82 21.39 -1.85 -4.99
C TRP A 82 21.71 -0.37 -5.20
N MET A 83 20.69 0.45 -5.50
CA MET A 83 20.87 1.89 -5.72
C MET A 83 21.02 2.68 -4.41
N ASN A 84 20.08 2.51 -3.49
CA ASN A 84 19.93 3.37 -2.30
C ASN A 84 19.91 2.59 -0.98
N GLY A 85 20.32 1.31 -0.99
CA GLY A 85 20.38 0.47 0.21
C GLY A 85 19.07 0.48 0.98
N PHE A 86 19.16 0.88 2.25
CA PHE A 86 18.03 0.96 3.18
C PHE A 86 16.87 1.84 2.70
N HIS A 87 17.15 3.06 2.20
CA HIS A 87 16.10 3.93 1.69
C HIS A 87 15.43 3.32 0.46
N GLY A 88 16.20 2.65 -0.40
CA GLY A 88 15.68 1.94 -1.55
C GLY A 88 14.72 0.83 -1.17
N VAL A 89 15.03 0.06 -0.12
CA VAL A 89 14.12 -0.98 0.39
C VAL A 89 12.78 -0.39 0.82
N ILE A 90 12.76 0.72 1.56
CA ILE A 90 11.51 1.35 2.01
C ILE A 90 10.68 1.83 0.81
N TRP A 91 11.32 2.49 -0.17
CA TRP A 91 10.66 2.95 -1.38
C TRP A 91 10.17 1.81 -2.28
N SER A 92 10.82 0.64 -2.24
CA SER A 92 10.41 -0.51 -3.03
C SER A 92 9.00 -1.01 -2.68
N LEU A 93 8.64 -0.96 -1.39
CA LEU A 93 7.29 -1.29 -0.93
C LEU A 93 6.26 -0.32 -1.51
N VAL A 94 6.55 0.98 -1.45
CA VAL A 94 5.67 2.04 -1.99
C VAL A 94 5.45 1.87 -3.49
N ILE A 95 6.51 1.56 -4.23
CA ILE A 95 6.45 1.37 -5.68
C ILE A 95 5.66 0.11 -6.02
N ALA A 96 5.86 -0.99 -5.30
CA ALA A 96 5.09 -2.21 -5.50
C ALA A 96 3.59 -1.98 -5.26
N ASP A 97 3.26 -1.24 -4.20
CA ASP A 97 1.87 -0.86 -3.90
C ASP A 97 1.27 0.06 -4.96
N ALA A 98 2.06 0.99 -5.51
CA ALA A 98 1.63 1.88 -6.57
C ALA A 98 1.35 1.12 -7.89
N VAL A 99 2.15 0.10 -8.20
CA VAL A 99 1.89 -0.77 -9.36
C VAL A 99 0.63 -1.60 -9.13
N ALA A 100 0.46 -2.18 -7.93
CA ALA A 100 -0.74 -2.91 -7.57
C ALA A 100 -2.00 -2.02 -7.62
N PHE A 101 -1.88 -0.75 -7.19
CA PHE A 101 -2.94 0.25 -7.30
C PHE A 101 -3.36 0.47 -8.76
N LEU A 102 -2.40 0.66 -9.67
CA LEU A 102 -2.69 0.85 -11.09
C LEU A 102 -3.39 -0.37 -11.70
N VAL A 103 -2.90 -1.56 -11.39
CA VAL A 103 -3.53 -2.81 -11.84
C VAL A 103 -4.94 -2.93 -11.29
N GLY A 104 -5.15 -2.62 -10.01
CA GLY A 104 -6.48 -2.63 -9.39
C GLY A 104 -7.45 -1.63 -10.00
N ALA A 105 -6.98 -0.43 -10.33
CA ALA A 105 -7.78 0.57 -11.03
C ALA A 105 -8.21 0.08 -12.42
N ILE A 106 -7.30 -0.55 -13.18
CA ILE A 106 -7.60 -1.13 -14.50
C ILE A 106 -8.59 -2.29 -14.36
N MET A 107 -8.36 -3.20 -13.42
CA MET A 107 -9.26 -4.34 -13.17
C MET A 107 -10.64 -3.86 -12.74
N LEU A 108 -10.73 -2.82 -11.92
CA LEU A 108 -12.02 -2.26 -11.49
C LEU A 108 -12.76 -1.67 -12.67
N TYR A 109 -12.07 -0.98 -13.57
CA TYR A 109 -12.66 -0.42 -14.78
C TYR A 109 -13.18 -1.51 -15.73
N VAL A 110 -12.42 -2.60 -15.93
CA VAL A 110 -12.81 -3.73 -16.79
C VAL A 110 -13.95 -4.54 -16.17
N LEU A 111 -13.86 -4.82 -14.87
CA LEU A 111 -14.80 -5.67 -14.16
C LEU A 111 -16.05 -4.92 -13.69
N ARG A 112 -16.09 -3.59 -13.81
CA ARG A 112 -17.27 -2.74 -13.58
C ARG A 112 -18.55 -3.31 -14.17
N ASN A 113 -18.48 -3.86 -15.39
CA ASN A 113 -19.65 -4.40 -16.09
C ASN A 113 -20.12 -5.76 -15.52
N LYS A 114 -19.25 -6.48 -14.80
CA LYS A 114 -19.56 -7.73 -14.10
C LYS A 114 -19.84 -7.53 -12.60
N LEU A 115 -19.54 -6.34 -12.07
CA LEU A 115 -19.84 -5.94 -10.69
C LEU A 115 -21.26 -5.38 -10.52
N GLN A 116 -22.07 -5.28 -11.58
CA GLN A 116 -23.49 -4.99 -11.41
C GLN A 116 -24.13 -6.17 -10.68
N PRO A 117 -24.66 -5.96 -9.45
CA PRO A 117 -25.39 -6.99 -8.76
C PRO A 117 -26.59 -7.35 -9.63
N ASP A 118 -26.75 -8.64 -9.91
CA ASP A 118 -27.97 -9.16 -10.53
C ASP A 118 -29.08 -9.06 -9.47
N PHE A 119 -29.68 -7.88 -9.34
CA PHE A 119 -30.75 -7.57 -8.39
C PHE A 119 -31.98 -8.46 -8.59
N ASP A 120 -32.09 -9.12 -9.74
CA ASP A 120 -33.14 -10.08 -10.06
C ASP A 120 -33.08 -11.35 -9.19
N SER A 121 -31.91 -11.68 -8.63
CA SER A 121 -31.73 -12.82 -7.70
C SER A 121 -32.12 -12.53 -6.25
N LEU A 122 -32.30 -11.26 -5.87
CA LEU A 122 -32.70 -10.85 -4.51
C LEU A 122 -34.21 -10.66 -4.37
N VAL A 123 -34.96 -10.74 -5.48
CA VAL A 123 -36.42 -10.56 -5.53
C VAL A 123 -37.16 -11.90 -5.72
N GLN A 124 -36.45 -13.03 -5.90
CA GLN A 124 -37.02 -14.39 -5.85
C GLN A 124 -36.86 -15.01 -4.47
#